data_AF-A0A2A2GQL4-F1
#
_entry.id   AF-A0A2A2GQL4-F1
#
_cell.length_a   1.000
_cell.length_b   1.000
_cell.length_c   1.000
_cell.angle_alpha   90.00
_cell.angle_beta   90.00
_cell.angle_gamma   90.00
#
_symmetry.space_group_name_H-M   'P 1'
#
loop_
_entity.id
_entity.type
_entity.pdbx_description
1 polymer ?
#
loop_
_entity_poly.entity_id
_entity_poly.type
_entity_poly.pdbx_seq_one_letter_code
_entity_poly.pdbx_strand_id
1 'polypeptide(L)'
;MNFWKSYKITPVLSEFTPRPLKTLFQRNGAWAELLNTYPLRPVEVEVVTKMLACGTPLMGSRELCCENTHCPHRRLIYQSCKGRGCPSCGKKATDIWIATISVLLNSEIRVFR
;
A
#
# COMPACT_ATOMS: atom_id res chain seq x y z
N MET A 1 25.89 -7.30 18.86
CA MET A 1 26.16 -8.59 18.20
C MET A 1 25.19 -9.61 18.79
N ASN A 2 24.16 -10.01 18.02
CA ASN A 2 23.48 -11.31 18.07
C ASN A 2 22.28 -11.24 17.13
N PHE A 3 22.37 -12.05 16.10
CA PHE A 3 21.76 -11.97 14.78
C PHE A 3 20.96 -13.29 14.65
N TRP A 4 19.69 -13.20 14.24
CA TRP A 4 18.75 -14.27 13.85
C TRP A 4 18.22 -15.24 14.92
N LYS A 5 16.92 -15.11 15.24
CA LYS A 5 16.10 -16.25 15.68
C LYS A 5 15.43 -16.86 14.44
N SER A 6 15.70 -18.14 14.20
CA SER A 6 15.13 -18.96 13.14
C SER A 6 13.61 -18.97 13.16
N TYR A 7 12.99 -18.60 12.04
CA TYR A 7 11.60 -18.98 11.76
C TYR A 7 11.61 -20.28 10.96
N LYS A 8 11.08 -21.35 11.56
CA LYS A 8 10.84 -22.64 10.91
C LYS A 8 9.66 -22.48 9.95
N ILE A 9 9.87 -22.78 8.66
CA ILE A 9 8.84 -22.77 7.61
C ILE A 9 8.30 -24.19 7.48
N THR A 10 7.02 -24.41 7.80
CA THR A 10 6.27 -25.64 7.48
C THR A 10 5.67 -25.53 6.08
N PRO A 11 5.62 -26.59 5.25
CA PRO A 11 5.32 -26.45 3.84
C PRO A 11 3.87 -26.83 3.44
N VAL A 12 3.37 -26.03 2.50
CA VAL A 12 2.35 -26.24 1.45
C VAL A 12 0.84 -26.29 1.80
N LEU A 13 0.18 -25.15 1.58
CA LEU A 13 -0.92 -25.05 0.61
C LEU A 13 -0.59 -23.82 -0.26
N SER A 14 -0.66 -23.96 -1.59
CA SER A 14 -0.22 -22.94 -2.55
C SER A 14 -0.63 -21.52 -2.12
N GLU A 15 0.34 -20.72 -1.70
CA GLU A 15 0.12 -19.35 -1.28
C GLU A 15 -0.60 -18.64 -2.42
N PHE A 16 -1.80 -18.10 -2.17
CA PHE A 16 -2.30 -17.01 -2.97
C PHE A 16 -1.21 -15.93 -2.90
N THR A 17 -0.30 -15.90 -3.87
CA THR A 17 0.58 -14.77 -4.06
C THR A 17 -0.31 -13.69 -4.64
N PRO A 18 -0.77 -12.69 -3.86
CA PRO A 18 -1.50 -11.59 -4.43
C PRO A 18 -0.61 -11.01 -5.52
N ARG A 19 -0.97 -11.18 -6.80
CA ARG A 19 -0.35 -10.40 -7.87
C ARG A 19 -0.86 -8.99 -7.66
N PRO A 20 -0.06 -8.07 -7.08
CA PRO A 20 -0.56 -6.75 -6.77
C PRO A 20 -1.00 -6.13 -8.09
N LEU A 21 -2.21 -5.57 -8.16
CA LEU A 21 -2.75 -4.96 -9.38
C LEU A 21 -1.72 -4.05 -10.07
N LYS A 22 -0.90 -3.35 -9.27
CA LYS A 22 0.24 -2.55 -9.71
C LYS A 22 1.21 -3.32 -10.63
N THR A 23 1.57 -4.55 -10.31
CA THR A 23 2.50 -5.38 -11.10
C THR A 23 1.92 -5.74 -12.46
N LEU A 24 0.60 -5.94 -12.58
CA LEU A 24 -0.03 -6.24 -13.87
C LEU A 24 0.14 -5.08 -14.85
N PHE A 25 -0.05 -3.84 -14.38
CA PHE A 25 0.10 -2.64 -15.21
C PHE A 25 1.57 -2.29 -15.51
N GLN A 26 2.51 -2.67 -14.66
CA GLN A 26 3.93 -2.42 -14.87
C GLN A 26 4.62 -3.45 -15.77
N ARG A 27 4.07 -4.68 -15.85
CA ARG A 27 4.69 -5.76 -16.61
C ARG A 27 4.67 -5.44 -18.11
N ASN A 28 5.81 -5.61 -18.78
CA ASN A 28 5.97 -5.46 -20.23
C ASN A 28 5.44 -4.13 -20.80
N GLY A 29 5.37 -3.07 -20.00
CA GLY A 29 4.81 -1.79 -20.45
C GLY A 29 3.30 -1.81 -20.71
N ALA A 30 2.57 -2.79 -20.16
CA ALA A 30 1.14 -2.99 -20.43
C ALA A 30 0.27 -1.73 -20.24
N TRP A 31 0.59 -0.88 -19.26
CA TRP A 31 -0.13 0.38 -19.09
C TRP A 31 0.05 1.36 -20.25
N ALA A 32 1.26 1.46 -20.80
CA ALA A 32 1.53 2.33 -21.94
C ALA A 32 0.83 1.81 -23.20
N GLU A 33 0.80 0.48 -23.39
CA GLU A 33 0.06 -0.15 -24.49
C GLU A 33 -1.45 0.14 -24.38
N LEU A 34 -2.04 -0.04 -23.20
CA LEU A 34 -3.46 0.25 -22.97
C LEU A 34 -3.83 1.71 -23.27
N LEU A 35 -2.97 2.66 -22.89
CA LEU A 35 -3.17 4.09 -23.18
C LEU A 35 -3.17 4.41 -24.68
N ASN A 36 -2.39 3.67 -25.47
CA ASN A 36 -2.28 3.88 -26.91
C ASN A 36 -3.38 3.15 -27.70
N THR A 37 -3.84 2.00 -27.22
CA THR A 37 -4.78 1.14 -27.94
C THR A 37 -6.23 1.55 -27.72
N TYR A 38 -6.59 2.06 -26.53
CA TYR A 38 -7.98 2.30 -26.16
C TYR A 38 -8.23 3.76 -25.72
N PRO A 39 -9.39 4.35 -26.08
CA PRO A 39 -9.78 5.67 -25.59
C PRO A 39 -10.31 5.57 -24.14
N LEU A 40 -9.39 5.44 -23.19
CA LEU A 40 -9.72 5.37 -21.76
C LEU A 40 -10.31 6.69 -21.25
N ARG A 41 -11.22 6.60 -20.28
CA ARG A 41 -11.79 7.78 -19.64
C ARG A 41 -10.72 8.48 -18.79
N PRO A 42 -10.76 9.82 -18.65
CA PRO A 42 -9.80 10.55 -17.84
C PRO A 42 -9.67 10.01 -16.40
N VAL A 43 -10.79 9.59 -15.80
CA VAL A 43 -10.82 9.01 -14.45
C VAL A 43 -10.09 7.67 -14.36
N GLU A 44 -10.11 6.85 -15.41
CA GLU A 44 -9.42 5.55 -15.44
C GLU A 44 -7.91 5.77 -15.51
N VAL A 45 -7.50 6.69 -16.39
CA VAL A 45 -6.10 7.11 -16.52
C VAL A 45 -5.59 7.68 -15.21
N GLU A 46 -6.35 8.56 -14.56
CA GLU A 46 -6.01 9.16 -13.28
C GLU A 46 -5.82 8.11 -12.18
N VAL A 47 -6.80 7.21 -12.02
CA VAL A 47 -6.78 6.19 -10.95
C VAL A 47 -5.60 5.24 -11.12
N VAL A 48 -5.36 4.74 -12.33
CA VAL A 48 -4.26 3.80 -12.59
C VAL A 48 -2.92 4.51 -12.45
N THR A 49 -2.77 5.72 -12.99
CA THR A 49 -1.52 6.50 -12.88
C THR A 49 -1.20 6.83 -11.42
N LYS A 50 -2.18 7.28 -10.63
CA LYS A 50 -2.01 7.52 -9.18
C LYS A 50 -1.66 6.24 -8.42
N MET A 51 -2.27 5.11 -8.78
CA MET A 51 -1.92 3.81 -8.20
C MET A 51 -0.47 3.42 -8.52
N LEU A 52 -0.01 3.62 -9.76
CA LEU A 52 1.35 3.28 -10.18
C LEU A 52 2.40 4.18 -9.51
N ALA A 53 2.11 5.48 -9.35
CA ALA A 53 2.97 6.43 -8.65
C ALA A 53 3.03 6.19 -7.13
N CYS A 54 2.03 5.53 -6.54
CA CYS A 54 1.94 5.32 -5.10
C CYS A 54 3.19 4.63 -4.51
N GLY A 55 3.78 5.22 -3.46
CA GLY A 55 4.94 4.66 -2.77
C GLY A 55 6.25 4.77 -3.57
N THR A 56 6.31 5.65 -4.57
CA THR A 56 7.51 5.96 -5.34
C THR A 56 7.96 7.40 -5.07
N PRO A 57 9.18 7.80 -5.47
CA PRO A 57 9.64 9.19 -5.34
C PRO A 57 8.70 10.23 -5.99
N LEU A 58 7.88 9.83 -6.98
CA LEU A 58 6.94 10.71 -7.68
C LEU A 58 5.87 11.31 -6.76
N MET A 59 5.56 10.66 -5.62
CA MET A 59 4.58 11.17 -4.64
C MET A 59 5.21 12.10 -3.59
N GLY A 60 6.52 12.36 -3.70
CA GLY A 60 7.30 13.00 -2.66
C GLY A 60 7.74 12.02 -1.57
N SER A 61 8.72 12.47 -0.77
CA SER A 61 9.32 11.66 0.29
C SER A 61 9.51 12.47 1.57
N ARG A 62 9.67 11.75 2.68
CA ARG A 62 10.18 12.27 3.95
C ARG A 62 11.42 11.48 4.31
N GLU A 63 12.46 12.19 4.73
CA GLU A 63 13.67 11.56 5.24
C GLU A 63 13.52 11.36 6.75
N LEU A 64 13.75 10.14 7.20
CA LEU A 64 13.90 9.81 8.62
C LEU A 64 15.37 9.62 8.92
N CYS A 65 15.84 10.36 9.92
CA CYS A 65 17.17 10.22 10.49
C CYS A 65 17.05 9.70 11.92
N CYS A 66 18.09 9.03 12.41
CA CYS A 66 18.18 8.67 13.82
C CYS A 66 18.30 9.93 14.70
N GLU A 67 17.80 9.86 15.93
CA GLU A 67 17.94 10.95 16.92
C GLU A 67 19.42 11.20 17.29
N ASN A 68 20.26 10.15 17.23
CA ASN A 68 21.69 10.28 17.40
C ASN A 68 22.32 10.94 16.16
N THR A 69 22.87 12.14 16.35
CA THR A 69 23.50 12.97 15.32
C THR A 69 24.75 12.34 14.70
N HIS A 70 25.37 11.36 15.36
CA HIS A 70 26.54 10.63 14.85
C HIS A 70 26.17 9.38 14.05
N CYS A 71 24.89 9.03 13.97
CA CYS A 71 24.43 7.87 13.25
C CYS A 71 24.16 8.23 11.77
N PRO A 72 24.86 7.63 10.79
CA PRO A 72 24.68 7.96 9.37
C PRO A 72 23.41 7.33 8.75
N HIS A 73 22.62 6.60 9.53
CA HIS A 73 21.42 5.93 9.03
C HIS A 73 20.33 6.95 8.68
N ARG A 74 20.03 7.00 7.38
CA ARG A 74 18.90 7.73 6.82
C ARG A 74 17.99 6.78 6.06
N ARG A 75 16.68 7.00 6.16
CA ARG A 75 15.67 6.24 5.42
C ARG A 75 14.68 7.18 4.77
N LEU A 76 14.54 7.07 3.45
CA LEU A 76 13.47 7.76 2.72
C LEU A 76 12.17 6.96 2.83
N ILE A 77 11.10 7.65 3.21
CA ILE A 77 9.74 7.14 3.20
C ILE A 77 8.96 7.89 2.13
N TYR A 78 8.46 7.15 1.14
CA TYR A 78 7.63 7.70 0.08
C TYR A 78 6.18 7.84 0.52
N GLN A 79 5.55 8.93 0.09
CA GLN A 79 4.16 9.19 0.42
C GLN A 79 3.21 8.29 -0.39
N SER A 80 2.04 8.01 0.17
CA SER A 80 0.99 7.21 -0.47
C SER A 80 0.06 8.10 -1.30
N CYS A 81 -0.57 7.54 -2.34
CA CYS A 81 -1.48 8.29 -3.21
C CYS A 81 -2.86 8.54 -2.60
N LYS A 82 -3.22 7.84 -1.51
CA LYS A 82 -4.51 7.93 -0.79
C LYS A 82 -5.75 7.66 -1.67
N GLY A 83 -5.56 7.13 -2.90
CA GLY A 83 -6.63 6.83 -3.83
C GLY A 83 -7.34 5.51 -3.50
N ARG A 84 -8.67 5.47 -3.65
CA ARG A 84 -9.49 4.26 -3.41
C ARG A 84 -9.17 3.12 -4.38
N GLY A 85 -8.81 3.43 -5.63
CA GLY A 85 -8.44 2.42 -6.63
C GLY A 85 -7.04 1.82 -6.46
N CYS A 86 -6.24 2.33 -5.52
CA CYS A 86 -4.95 1.74 -5.19
C CYS A 86 -5.17 0.56 -4.22
N PRO A 87 -4.71 -0.68 -4.53
CA PRO A 87 -4.91 -1.83 -3.65
C PRO A 87 -4.36 -1.61 -2.24
N SER A 88 -3.21 -0.93 -2.11
CA SER A 88 -2.59 -0.68 -0.81
C SER A 88 -3.31 0.41 -0.01
N CYS A 89 -3.68 1.52 -0.67
CA CYS A 89 -4.33 2.65 0.03
C CYS A 89 -5.80 2.36 0.32
N GLY A 90 -6.53 1.83 -0.68
CA GLY A 90 -7.93 1.46 -0.56
C GLY A 90 -8.16 0.42 0.53
N LYS A 91 -7.38 -0.68 0.52
CA LYS A 91 -7.48 -1.71 1.57
C LYS A 91 -7.21 -1.14 2.95
N LYS A 92 -6.14 -0.34 3.11
CA LYS A 92 -5.84 0.31 4.40
C LYS A 92 -6.98 1.22 4.87
N ALA A 93 -7.58 1.99 3.97
CA ALA A 93 -8.71 2.85 4.31
C ALA A 93 -9.94 2.03 4.73
N THR A 94 -10.23 0.92 4.03
CA THR A 94 -11.30 -0.01 4.39
C THR A 94 -11.04 -0.65 5.76
N ASP A 95 -9.82 -1.08 6.04
CA ASP A 95 -9.47 -1.70 7.33
C ASP A 95 -9.61 -0.72 8.48
N ILE A 96 -9.17 0.52 8.30
CA ILE A 96 -9.37 1.59 9.27
C ILE A 96 -10.86 1.82 9.50
N TRP A 97 -11.66 1.91 8.43
CA TRP A 97 -13.10 2.09 8.55
C TRP A 97 -13.77 0.94 9.32
N ILE A 98 -13.45 -0.32 8.99
CA ILE A 98 -13.95 -1.50 9.72
C ILE A 98 -13.58 -1.43 11.20
N ALA A 99 -12.34 -1.09 11.52
CA ALA A 99 -11.89 -0.97 12.91
C ALA A 99 -12.64 0.16 13.65
N THR A 100 -12.81 1.32 13.03
CA THR A 100 -13.55 2.44 13.61
C THR A 100 -15.01 2.06 13.88
N ILE A 101 -15.70 1.48 12.90
CA ILE A 101 -17.10 1.05 13.06
C ILE A 101 -17.21 -0.02 14.14
N SER A 102 -16.28 -0.97 14.18
CA SER A 102 -16.26 -2.02 15.20
C SER A 102 -16.12 -1.45 16.62
N VAL A 103 -15.30 -0.41 16.81
CA VAL A 103 -15.17 0.27 18.11
C VAL A 103 -16.46 0.99 18.51
N LEU A 104 -17.08 1.73 17.57
CA LEU A 104 -18.31 2.47 17.83
C LEU A 104 -19.46 1.54 18.26
N LEU A 105 -19.68 0.45 17.52
CA LEU A 105 -20.72 -0.54 17.84
C LEU A 105 -20.50 -1.19 19.22
N ASN A 106 -19.25 -1.47 19.59
CA ASN A 106 -18.91 -2.05 20.89
C ASN A 106 -19.01 -1.04 22.06
N SER A 107 -18.92 0.26 21.76
CA SER A 107 -19.10 1.32 22.77
C SER A 107 -20.58 1.61 23.07
N GLU A 108 -21.46 1.52 22.08
CA GLU A 108 -22.91 1.73 22.28
C GLU A 108 -23.57 0.57 23.06
N ILE A 109 -23.09 -0.66 22.92
CA ILE A 109 -23.57 -1.81 23.71
C ILE A 109 -23.27 -1.63 25.21
N ARG A 110 -22.25 -0.86 25.60
CA ARG A 110 -21.96 -0.56 27.02
C ARG A 110 -22.84 0.53 27.63
N VAL A 111 -23.56 1.33 26.83
CA VAL A 111 -24.47 2.37 27.33
C VAL A 111 -25.88 1.82 27.54
N PHE A 112 -26.21 0.68 26.90
CA PHE A 112 -27.49 -0.02 27.03
C PHE A 112 -27.46 -1.19 28.04
N ARG A 113 -26.44 -1.28 28.90
CA ARG A 113 -26.38 -2.26 30.00
C ARG A 113 -26.17 -1.59 31.34
#